data_AF-A0A0K8MDS3-F1
#
_entry.id   AF-A0A0K8MDS3-F1
#
_cell.length_a   1.000
_cell.length_b   1.000
_cell.length_c   1.000
_cell.angle_alpha   90.00
_cell.angle_beta   90.00
_cell.angle_gamma   90.00
#
_symmetry.space_group_name_H-M   'P 1'
#
loop_
_entity.id
_entity.type
_entity.pdbx_description
1 polymer ?
#
loop_
_entity_poly.entity_id
_entity_poly.type
_entity_poly.pdbx_seq_one_letter_code
_entity_poly.pdbx_strand_id
1 'polypeptide(L)'
;MKIQECEHQGHPSHAKHLSRLNRIAGQIAGVQKMIRDQRYCPEILIQLHAARAALRNLEVLILNSHLSHCVLEAFENNNPKKQKQKIEEIQQMIKRFD
;
A
#
# COMPACT_ATOMS: atom_id res chain seq x y z
N MET A 1 2.44 -9.25 22.71
CA MET A 1 1.36 -9.63 21.77
C MET A 1 2.00 -10.44 20.65
N LYS A 2 1.81 -11.76 20.64
CA LYS A 2 2.43 -12.65 19.64
C LYS A 2 1.77 -12.36 18.29
N ILE A 3 2.53 -11.84 17.33
CA ILE A 3 2.08 -11.75 15.94
C ILE A 3 2.15 -13.18 15.42
N GLN A 4 0.97 -13.79 15.28
CA GLN A 4 0.78 -15.13 14.76
C GLN A 4 1.21 -15.15 13.29
N GLU A 5 2.12 -16.06 12.95
CA GLU A 5 2.59 -16.31 11.59
C GLU A 5 1.41 -16.79 10.72
N CYS A 6 1.16 -16.09 9.61
CA CYS A 6 0.15 -16.50 8.63
C CYS A 6 0.75 -17.56 7.70
N GLU A 7 0.35 -18.82 7.88
CA GLU A 7 0.58 -19.87 6.89
C GLU A 7 -0.49 -19.83 5.78
N HIS A 8 -0.01 -19.73 4.53
CA HIS A 8 -0.58 -20.11 3.22
C HIS A 8 -0.67 -18.97 2.17
N GLN A 9 0.21 -19.11 1.16
CA GLN A 9 0.37 -18.40 -0.14
C GLN A 9 1.25 -17.13 -0.18
N GLY A 10 2.54 -17.32 -0.48
CA GLY A 10 3.46 -16.50 -1.31
C GLY A 10 3.31 -14.98 -1.41
N HIS A 11 2.92 -14.28 -0.34
CA HIS A 11 2.83 -12.82 -0.32
C HIS A 11 3.92 -12.22 0.57
N PRO A 12 4.59 -11.14 0.13
CA PRO A 12 5.64 -10.53 0.90
C PRO A 12 5.05 -9.87 2.15
N SER A 13 5.75 -9.97 3.28
CA SER A 13 5.35 -9.25 4.50
C SER A 13 5.48 -7.74 4.32
N HIS A 14 4.45 -7.01 4.76
CA HIS A 14 4.43 -5.54 4.73
C HIS A 14 4.52 -4.91 6.13
N ALA A 15 4.85 -5.69 7.17
CA ALA A 15 4.92 -5.20 8.56
C ALA A 15 5.82 -3.96 8.74
N LYS A 16 6.91 -3.86 7.94
CA LYS A 16 7.81 -2.69 7.91
C LYS A 16 7.12 -1.36 7.55
N HIS A 17 5.95 -1.41 6.93
CA HIS A 17 5.17 -0.25 6.52
C HIS A 17 4.14 0.21 7.57
N LEU A 18 3.93 -0.56 8.65
CA LEU A 18 2.98 -0.20 9.71
C LEU A 18 3.29 1.16 10.34
N SER A 19 4.56 1.53 10.49
CA SER A 19 4.95 2.85 11.00
C SER A 19 4.46 4.00 10.10
N ARG A 20 4.47 3.82 8.78
CA ARG A 20 3.94 4.79 7.81
C ARG A 20 2.42 4.86 7.89
N LEU A 21 1.75 3.71 7.98
CA LEU A 21 0.31 3.65 8.14
C LEU A 21 -0.16 4.33 9.43
N ASN A 22 0.54 4.11 10.54
CA ASN A 22 0.26 4.77 11.83
C ASN A 22 0.40 6.30 11.73
N ARG A 23 1.41 6.79 11.01
CA ARG A 23 1.57 8.23 10.75
C ARG A 23 0.41 8.79 9.92
N ILE A 24 -0.02 8.06 8.88
CA ILE A 24 -1.18 8.43 8.05
C ILE A 24 -2.45 8.48 8.92
N ALA A 25 -2.69 7.47 9.76
CA ALA A 25 -3.82 7.47 10.69
C ALA A 25 -3.81 8.69 11.61
N GLY A 26 -2.63 9.09 12.10
CA GLY A 26 -2.45 10.34 12.86
C GLY A 26 -2.80 11.59 12.07
N GLN A 27 -2.45 11.66 10.77
CA GLN A 27 -2.85 12.78 9.90
C GLN A 27 -4.38 12.85 9.76
N ILE A 28 -5.05 11.71 9.56
CA ILE A 28 -6.52 11.65 9.47
C ILE A 28 -7.17 12.08 10.79
N ALA A 29 -6.67 11.61 11.93
CA ALA A 29 -7.14 12.05 13.24
C ALA A 29 -6.93 13.56 13.46
N GLY A 30 -5.82 14.11 12.96
CA GLY A 30 -5.54 15.54 12.94
C GLY A 30 -6.58 16.32 12.13
N VAL A 31 -6.91 15.86 10.92
CA VAL A 31 -7.95 16.47 10.08
C VAL A 31 -9.31 16.45 10.78
N GLN A 32 -9.69 15.34 11.42
CA GLN A 32 -10.93 15.27 12.21
C GLN A 32 -10.97 16.31 13.33
N LYS A 33 -9.84 16.53 14.02
CA LYS A 33 -9.74 17.59 15.03
C LYS A 33 -9.89 18.98 14.40
N MET A 34 -9.23 19.24 13.28
CA MET A 34 -9.33 20.54 12.59
C MET A 34 -10.76 20.88 12.19
N ILE A 35 -11.54 19.89 11.76
CA ILE A 35 -12.96 20.06 11.43
C ILE A 35 -13.78 20.42 12.69
N ARG A 36 -13.59 19.68 13.79
CA ARG A 36 -14.27 19.98 15.06
C ARG A 36 -13.94 21.38 15.58
N ASP A 37 -12.69 21.79 15.42
CA ASP A 37 -12.18 23.09 15.85
C ASP A 37 -12.53 24.21 14.86
N GLN A 38 -13.29 23.93 13.80
CA GLN A 38 -13.70 24.90 12.75
C GLN A 38 -12.51 25.66 12.15
N ARG A 39 -11.38 24.97 11.92
CA ARG A 39 -10.17 25.53 11.32
C ARG A 39 -10.44 26.06 9.90
N TYR A 40 -9.62 27.02 9.48
CA TYR A 40 -9.71 27.63 8.15
C TYR A 40 -9.60 26.59 7.03
N CYS A 41 -10.57 26.57 6.11
CA CYS A 41 -10.75 25.50 5.12
C CYS A 41 -9.48 25.19 4.30
N PRO A 42 -8.70 26.17 3.80
CA PRO A 42 -7.47 25.90 3.08
C PRO A 42 -6.45 25.08 3.87
N GLU A 43 -6.36 25.24 5.18
CA GLU A 43 -5.45 24.46 6.02
C GLU A 43 -5.89 23.00 6.12
N ILE A 44 -7.20 22.75 6.22
CA ILE A 44 -7.78 21.41 6.20
C ILE A 44 -7.47 20.73 4.86
N LEU A 45 -7.63 21.45 3.75
CA LEU A 45 -7.31 20.95 2.41
C LEU A 45 -5.82 20.60 2.28
N ILE A 46 -4.92 21.44 2.79
CA ILE A 46 -3.48 21.15 2.81
C ILE A 46 -3.18 19.85 3.57
N GLN A 47 -3.80 19.63 4.74
CA GLN A 47 -3.58 18.42 5.52
C GLN A 47 -4.17 17.16 4.84
N LEU A 48 -5.34 17.28 4.21
CA LEU A 48 -5.91 16.21 3.39
C LEU A 48 -5.00 15.85 2.21
N HIS A 49 -4.44 16.84 1.52
CA HIS A 49 -3.48 16.60 0.44
C HIS A 49 -2.22 15.90 0.94
N ALA A 50 -1.71 16.27 2.12
CA ALA A 50 -0.56 15.60 2.74
C ALA A 50 -0.87 14.14 3.09
N ALA A 51 -2.05 13.85 3.64
CA ALA A 51 -2.49 12.49 3.94
C ALA A 51 -2.64 11.64 2.66
N ARG A 52 -3.25 12.20 1.61
CA ARG A 52 -3.38 11.54 0.30
C ARG A 52 -2.02 11.22 -0.32
N ALA A 53 -1.07 12.16 -0.26
CA ALA A 53 0.28 11.94 -0.79
C ALA A 53 1.04 10.84 -0.02
N ALA A 54 0.84 10.78 1.30
CA ALA A 54 1.41 9.72 2.14
C ALA A 54 0.80 8.34 1.85
N LEU A 55 -0.53 8.27 1.66
CA LEU A 55 -1.22 7.05 1.22
C LEU A 55 -0.71 6.57 -0.13
N ARG A 56 -0.63 7.46 -1.13
CA ARG A 56 -0.13 7.10 -2.46
C ARG A 56 1.31 6.58 -2.44
N ASN A 57 2.16 7.15 -1.58
CA ASN A 57 3.51 6.63 -1.37
C ASN A 57 3.50 5.21 -0.77
N LEU A 58 2.62 4.96 0.19
CA LEU A 58 2.48 3.62 0.79
C LEU A 58 1.99 2.59 -0.23
N GLU A 59 1.02 2.94 -1.06
CA GLU A 59 0.52 2.09 -2.16
C GLU A 59 1.65 1.68 -3.10
N VAL A 60 2.47 2.64 -3.56
CA VAL A 60 3.62 2.36 -4.44
C VAL A 60 4.64 1.44 -3.76
N LEU A 61 4.91 1.62 -2.46
CA LEU A 61 5.84 0.76 -1.73
C LEU A 61 5.34 -0.69 -1.63
N ILE A 62 4.04 -0.88 -1.36
CA ILE A 62 3.42 -2.20 -1.29
C ILE A 62 3.43 -2.86 -2.66
N LEU A 63 3.04 -2.13 -3.71
CA LEU A 63 3.07 -2.61 -5.09
C LEU A 63 4.49 -3.03 -5.50
N ASN A 64 5.50 -2.20 -5.24
CA ASN A 64 6.90 -2.53 -5.55
C ASN A 64 7.34 -3.80 -4.83
N SER A 65 6.97 -3.97 -3.56
CA SER A 65 7.28 -5.19 -2.81
C SER A 65 6.59 -6.42 -3.40
N HIS A 66 5.35 -6.29 -3.88
CA HIS A 66 4.64 -7.36 -4.58
C HIS A 66 5.33 -7.72 -5.89
N LEU A 67 5.68 -6.72 -6.71
CA LEU A 67 6.37 -6.94 -7.99
C LEU A 67 7.72 -7.62 -7.78
N SER A 68 8.53 -7.16 -6.82
CA SER A 68 9.84 -7.77 -6.55
C SER A 68 9.74 -9.22 -6.07
N HIS A 69 8.76 -9.57 -5.23
CA HIS A 69 8.66 -10.94 -4.72
C HIS A 69 7.98 -11.87 -5.71
N CYS A 70 6.76 -11.52 -6.13
CA CYS A 70 5.88 -12.43 -6.85
C CYS A 70 6.23 -12.55 -8.35
N VAL A 71 6.92 -11.56 -8.95
CA VAL A 71 7.43 -11.68 -10.32
C VAL A 71 8.73 -12.48 -10.35
N LEU A 72 9.69 -12.19 -9.46
CA LEU A 72 10.97 -12.92 -9.47
C LEU A 72 10.74 -14.43 -9.29
N GLU A 73 9.93 -14.85 -8.33
CA GLU A 73 9.59 -16.27 -8.12
C GLU A 73 8.89 -16.92 -9.32
N ALA A 74 8.03 -16.18 -10.03
CA ALA A 74 7.32 -16.70 -11.20
C ALA A 74 8.26 -16.93 -12.38
N PHE A 75 9.38 -16.20 -12.46
CA PHE A 75 10.35 -16.30 -13.54
C PHE A 75 11.46 -17.32 -13.27
N GLU A 76 11.76 -17.64 -12.01
CA GLU A 76 12.76 -18.66 -11.63
C GLU A 76 12.44 -20.07 -12.15
N ASN A 77 11.15 -20.41 -12.29
CA ASN A 77 10.72 -21.76 -12.65
C ASN A 77 10.63 -22.05 -14.16
N ASN A 78 11.03 -21.11 -15.03
CA ASN A 78 11.01 -21.23 -16.51
C ASN A 78 9.71 -21.84 -17.10
N ASN A 79 8.56 -21.53 -16.51
CA ASN A 79 7.25 -22.03 -16.96
C ASN A 79 6.47 -20.90 -17.65
N PRO A 80 6.39 -20.87 -19.00
CA PRO A 80 5.78 -19.78 -19.74
C PRO A 80 4.30 -19.54 -19.39
N LYS A 81 3.56 -20.60 -19.05
CA LYS A 81 2.15 -20.49 -18.67
C LYS A 81 1.99 -19.80 -17.32
N LYS A 82 2.81 -20.15 -16.32
CA LYS A 82 2.81 -19.49 -15.01
C LYS A 82 3.28 -18.04 -15.10
N GLN A 83 4.31 -17.76 -15.90
CA GLN A 83 4.80 -16.39 -16.15
C GLN A 83 3.70 -15.52 -16.77
N LYS A 84 3.03 -16.00 -17.83
CA LYS A 84 1.93 -15.26 -18.47
C LYS A 84 0.77 -14.98 -17.51
N GLN A 85 0.35 -15.99 -16.75
CA GLN A 85 -0.70 -15.82 -15.73
C GLN A 85 -0.33 -14.75 -14.69
N LYS A 86 0.94 -14.72 -14.25
CA LYS A 86 1.39 -13.73 -13.27
C LYS A 86 1.46 -12.31 -13.83
N ILE A 87 1.86 -12.16 -15.10
CA ILE A 87 1.81 -10.87 -15.80
C ILE A 87 0.37 -10.38 -15.92
N GLU A 88 -0.57 -11.25 -16.30
CA GLU A 88 -2.00 -10.89 -16.43
C GLU A 88 -2.58 -10.43 -15.07
N GLU A 89 -2.24 -11.10 -13.97
CA GLU A 89 -2.63 -10.71 -12.61
C GLU A 89 -2.13 -9.29 -12.27
N ILE A 90 -0.87 -8.98 -12.59
CA ILE A 90 -0.27 -7.65 -12.35
C ILE A 90 -0.91 -6.58 -13.23
N GLN A 91 -1.18 -6.89 -14.50
CA GLN A 91 -1.87 -5.95 -15.40
C GLN A 91 -3.27 -5.61 -14.89
N GLN A 92 -4.00 -6.60 -14.38
CA GLN A 92 -5.31 -6.37 -13.74
C GLN A 92 -5.19 -5.54 -12.47
N MET A 93 -4.13 -5.76 -11.68
CA MET A 93 -3.84 -4.99 -10.48
C MET A 93 -3.57 -3.52 -10.81
N ILE A 94 -2.65 -3.22 -11.74
CA ILE A 94 -2.31 -1.84 -12.14
C ILE A 94 -3.54 -1.09 -12.67
N LYS A 95 -4.38 -1.74 -13.49
CA LYS A 95 -5.63 -1.14 -14.00
C LYS A 95 -6.62 -0.70 -12.91
N ARG A 96 -6.52 -1.24 -11.68
CA ARG A 96 -7.38 -0.83 -10.55
C ARG A 96 -6.80 0.36 -9.78
N PHE A 97 -5.53 0.69 -9.99
CA PHE A 97 -4.81 1.74 -9.25
C PHE A 97 -4.56 3.02 -10.07
N ASP A 98 -4.92 3.05 -11.35
CA ASP A 98 -5.04 4.24 -12.21
C ASP A 98 -6.47 4.79 -12.22
#